data_AF-M1EES1-F1
#
_entry.id   AF-M1EES1-F1
#
_cell.length_a   1.000
_cell.length_b   1.000
_cell.length_c   1.000
_cell.angle_alpha   90.00
_cell.angle_beta   90.00
_cell.angle_gamma   90.00
#
_symmetry.space_group_name_H-M   'P 1'
#
loop_
_entity.id
_entity.type
_entity.pdbx_description
1 polymer ?
#
loop_
_entity_poly.entity_id
_entity_poly.type
_entity_poly.pdbx_seq_one_letter_code
_entity_poly.pdbx_strand_id
1 'polypeptide(L)'
;DTSSTKASELFVDKELQWTFITLTYLNNTLIEDCVKVRSAAVTCLKSILATKTGHSFWEIYKMTPDPMLIYLQPFRTSKKKFLEVPRLDKENPLEGLDDMSLWIPQSENHDVWIKRLTCAFLDSGGTKSEILQLLKPMCEVKTDFCQTVLPYLIHDILLQDTDESWRNLLSAHIQGFFTNCFRHSSPTSRSTTPANLDSEPEHLFRCCVDKKSQRTMLAVVDYMRRQKRPSLGTVFDDAFWLELNYLEVAKVAQSCAAHFTALLYAEIYADKKSMEDQDRRSLTFEEA
;
A
#
# COMPACT_ATOMS: atom_id res chain seq x y z
N ASP A 1 1.09 9.00 -11.14
CA ASP A 1 0.87 7.61 -11.59
C ASP A 1 0.56 7.46 -13.08
N THR A 2 1.40 8.01 -13.97
CA THR A 2 1.29 7.72 -15.42
C THR A 2 1.69 6.28 -15.75
N SER A 3 2.64 5.70 -15.02
CA SER A 3 3.09 4.32 -15.18
C SER A 3 2.01 3.31 -14.78
N SER A 4 1.26 3.54 -13.69
CA SER A 4 0.19 2.65 -13.26
C SER A 4 -0.98 2.63 -14.24
N THR A 5 -1.38 3.78 -14.78
CA THR A 5 -2.43 3.85 -15.80
C THR A 5 -2.00 3.14 -17.08
N LYS A 6 -0.78 3.42 -17.56
CA LYS A 6 -0.20 2.74 -18.74
C LYS A 6 -0.08 1.22 -18.52
N ALA A 7 0.26 0.77 -17.31
CA ALA A 7 0.30 -0.65 -16.97
C ALA A 7 -1.07 -1.32 -17.15
N SER A 8 -2.13 -0.68 -16.63
CA SER A 8 -3.50 -1.19 -16.72
C SER A 8 -4.06 -1.18 -18.14
N GLU A 9 -3.58 -0.29 -19.01
CA GLU A 9 -3.93 -0.28 -20.44
C GLU A 9 -3.22 -1.39 -21.22
N LEU A 10 -1.97 -1.69 -20.87
CA LEU A 10 -1.13 -2.64 -21.62
C LEU A 10 -1.32 -4.10 -21.20
N PHE A 11 -1.67 -4.35 -19.93
CA PHE A 11 -1.72 -5.69 -19.37
C PHE A 11 -2.98 -5.89 -18.55
N VAL A 12 -3.66 -7.02 -18.75
CA VAL A 12 -4.78 -7.44 -17.89
C VAL A 12 -4.26 -8.12 -16.62
N ASP A 13 -3.19 -8.91 -16.76
CA ASP A 13 -2.57 -9.67 -15.69
C ASP A 13 -1.82 -8.76 -14.68
N LYS A 14 -2.07 -8.97 -13.38
CA LYS A 14 -1.51 -8.14 -12.30
C LYS A 14 -0.01 -8.32 -12.14
N GLU A 15 0.49 -9.53 -12.32
CA GLU A 15 1.91 -9.82 -12.23
C GLU A 15 2.69 -9.07 -13.33
N LEU A 16 2.17 -9.05 -14.56
CA LEU A 16 2.74 -8.25 -15.66
C LEU A 16 2.61 -6.74 -15.44
N GLN A 17 1.50 -6.26 -14.86
CA GLN A 17 1.35 -4.84 -14.47
C GLN A 17 2.43 -4.43 -13.46
N TRP A 18 2.62 -5.20 -12.39
CA TRP A 18 3.65 -4.92 -11.39
C TRP A 18 5.05 -5.03 -11.97
N THR A 19 5.28 -6.01 -12.86
CA THR A 19 6.55 -6.14 -13.59
C THR A 19 6.86 -4.87 -14.38
N PHE A 20 5.91 -4.37 -15.17
CA PHE A 20 6.09 -3.15 -15.95
C PHE A 20 6.38 -1.93 -15.07
N ILE A 21 5.58 -1.71 -14.01
CA ILE A 21 5.72 -0.58 -13.10
C ILE A 21 7.10 -0.63 -12.42
N THR A 22 7.48 -1.81 -11.92
CA THR A 22 8.75 -2.05 -11.24
C THR A 22 9.93 -1.80 -12.19
N LEU A 23 9.94 -2.41 -13.37
CA LEU A 23 11.02 -2.24 -14.35
C LEU A 23 11.16 -0.78 -14.80
N THR A 24 10.04 -0.08 -14.99
CA THR A 24 10.05 1.36 -15.33
C THR A 24 10.71 2.17 -14.21
N TYR A 25 10.33 1.90 -12.95
CA TYR A 25 10.91 2.59 -11.79
C TYR A 25 12.42 2.30 -11.68
N LEU A 26 12.81 1.03 -11.78
CA LEU A 26 14.20 0.61 -11.68
C LEU A 26 15.05 1.21 -12.82
N ASN A 27 14.52 1.26 -14.04
CA ASN A 27 15.19 1.90 -15.18
C ASN A 27 15.47 3.38 -14.90
N ASN A 28 14.49 4.11 -14.37
CA ASN A 28 14.67 5.52 -13.99
C ASN A 28 15.64 5.69 -12.80
N THR A 29 15.76 4.68 -11.95
CA THR A 29 16.68 4.70 -10.80
C THR A 29 18.16 4.54 -11.25
N LEU A 30 18.42 3.98 -12.43
CA LEU A 30 19.79 3.78 -12.94
C LEU A 30 20.56 5.08 -13.16
N ILE A 31 19.87 6.21 -13.32
CA ILE A 31 20.47 7.53 -13.52
C ILE A 31 20.61 8.35 -12.24
N GLU A 32 20.21 7.82 -11.07
CA GLU A 32 20.34 8.54 -9.80
C GLU A 32 21.78 8.64 -9.31
N ASP A 33 22.11 9.68 -8.55
CA ASP A 33 23.47 9.95 -8.07
C ASP A 33 23.97 8.93 -7.03
N CYS A 34 23.06 8.36 -6.23
CA CYS A 34 23.41 7.50 -5.12
C CYS A 34 23.86 6.10 -5.60
N VAL A 35 25.15 5.81 -5.43
CA VAL A 35 25.77 4.53 -5.82
C VAL A 35 25.07 3.32 -5.17
N LYS A 36 24.70 3.42 -3.89
CA LYS A 36 24.01 2.34 -3.16
C LYS A 36 22.65 2.03 -3.79
N VAL A 37 21.90 3.07 -4.13
CA VAL A 37 20.58 2.96 -4.77
C VAL A 37 20.71 2.36 -6.17
N ARG A 38 21.65 2.83 -6.99
CA ARG A 38 21.92 2.23 -8.32
C ARG A 38 22.32 0.76 -8.21
N SER A 39 23.18 0.42 -7.24
CA SER A 39 23.61 -0.96 -7.03
C SER A 39 22.43 -1.87 -6.67
N ALA A 40 21.55 -1.40 -5.78
CA ALA A 40 20.32 -2.13 -5.43
C ALA A 40 19.40 -2.31 -6.66
N ALA A 41 19.21 -1.24 -7.45
CA ALA A 41 18.40 -1.30 -8.66
C ALA A 41 18.94 -2.30 -9.68
N VAL A 42 20.26 -2.31 -9.91
CA VAL A 42 20.93 -3.28 -10.79
C VAL A 42 20.75 -4.71 -10.27
N THR A 43 20.85 -4.93 -8.96
CA THR A 43 20.61 -6.25 -8.35
C THR A 43 19.17 -6.70 -8.60
N CYS A 44 18.18 -5.86 -8.33
CA CYS A 44 16.77 -6.17 -8.59
C CYS A 44 16.52 -6.44 -10.08
N LEU A 45 17.02 -5.60 -11.00
CA LEU A 45 16.86 -5.78 -12.44
C LEU A 45 17.42 -7.11 -12.93
N LYS A 46 18.64 -7.46 -12.52
CA LYS A 46 19.27 -8.73 -12.90
C LYS A 46 18.49 -9.93 -12.41
N SER A 47 17.99 -9.87 -11.17
CA SER A 47 17.19 -10.95 -10.60
C SER A 47 15.85 -11.08 -11.32
N ILE A 48 15.11 -9.98 -11.47
CA ILE A 48 13.80 -9.93 -12.16
C ILE A 48 13.90 -10.44 -13.59
N LEU A 49 14.86 -9.94 -14.37
CA LEU A 49 15.02 -10.34 -15.77
C LEU A 49 15.53 -11.77 -15.95
N ALA A 50 15.97 -12.43 -14.87
CA ALA A 50 16.35 -13.84 -14.88
C ALA A 50 15.19 -14.78 -14.50
N THR A 51 14.05 -14.25 -14.03
CA THR A 51 12.91 -15.08 -13.62
C THR A 51 11.99 -15.47 -14.77
N LYS A 52 11.08 -16.43 -14.54
CA LYS A 52 10.11 -16.85 -15.57
C LYS A 52 9.17 -15.70 -15.96
N THR A 53 8.70 -14.94 -14.98
CA THR A 53 7.85 -13.77 -15.20
C THR A 53 8.59 -12.69 -15.98
N GLY A 54 9.84 -12.36 -15.61
CA GLY A 54 10.63 -11.34 -16.31
C GLY A 54 10.90 -11.69 -17.77
N HIS A 55 11.17 -12.97 -18.07
CA HIS A 55 11.31 -13.45 -19.44
C HIS A 55 9.99 -13.38 -20.22
N SER A 56 8.87 -13.82 -19.63
CA SER A 56 7.55 -13.72 -20.27
C SER A 56 7.18 -12.27 -20.57
N PHE A 57 7.40 -11.37 -19.61
CA PHE A 57 7.20 -9.94 -19.80
C PHE A 57 8.04 -9.40 -20.97
N TRP A 58 9.32 -9.78 -21.07
CA TRP A 58 10.19 -9.34 -22.16
C TRP A 58 9.64 -9.72 -23.54
N GLU A 59 9.18 -10.96 -23.69
CA GLU A 59 8.68 -11.47 -24.97
C GLU A 59 7.35 -10.82 -25.38
N ILE A 60 6.52 -10.43 -24.42
CA ILE A 60 5.27 -9.67 -24.68
C ILE A 60 5.61 -8.21 -25.00
N TYR A 61 6.44 -7.58 -24.18
CA TYR A 61 6.67 -6.14 -24.23
C TYR A 61 7.56 -5.70 -25.40
N LYS A 62 8.39 -6.59 -25.96
CA LYS A 62 9.24 -6.28 -27.15
C LYS A 62 8.47 -5.83 -28.39
N MET A 63 7.17 -6.12 -28.46
CA MET A 63 6.30 -5.67 -29.55
C MET A 63 5.86 -4.21 -29.39
N THR A 64 6.09 -3.62 -28.21
CA THR A 64 5.76 -2.23 -27.90
C THR A 64 6.86 -1.30 -28.42
N PRO A 65 6.55 -0.12 -28.96
CA PRO A 65 7.56 0.83 -29.46
C PRO A 65 8.40 1.53 -28.37
N ASP A 66 8.25 1.13 -27.10
CA ASP A 66 8.93 1.75 -25.96
C ASP A 66 10.41 1.30 -25.89
N PRO A 67 11.37 2.23 -25.83
CA PRO A 67 12.80 1.89 -25.81
C PRO A 67 13.28 1.27 -24.49
N MET A 68 12.43 1.15 -23.46
CA MET A 68 12.84 0.63 -22.14
C MET A 68 13.66 -0.67 -22.22
N LEU A 69 13.27 -1.63 -23.05
CA LEU A 69 13.99 -2.90 -23.17
C LEU A 69 15.41 -2.74 -23.74
N ILE A 70 15.66 -1.71 -24.55
CA ILE A 70 17.01 -1.43 -25.07
C ILE A 70 17.94 -1.10 -23.91
N TYR A 71 17.48 -0.29 -22.95
CA TYR A 71 18.25 0.07 -21.76
C TYR A 71 18.39 -1.08 -20.77
N LEU A 72 17.41 -1.99 -20.72
CA LEU A 72 17.42 -3.13 -19.82
C LEU A 72 18.21 -4.34 -20.36
N GLN A 73 18.52 -4.37 -21.66
CA GLN A 73 19.22 -5.47 -22.32
C GLN A 73 20.54 -5.89 -21.65
N PRO A 74 21.40 -4.97 -21.16
CA PRO A 74 22.65 -5.33 -20.48
C PRO A 74 22.46 -6.14 -19.18
N PHE A 75 21.27 -6.07 -18.57
CA PHE A 75 20.96 -6.77 -17.32
C PHE A 75 20.32 -8.13 -17.55
N ARG A 76 19.88 -8.43 -18.78
CA ARG A 76 19.27 -9.71 -19.13
C ARG A 76 20.34 -10.80 -19.17
N THR A 77 20.10 -11.91 -18.49
CA THR A 77 20.99 -13.07 -18.56
C THR A 77 20.55 -14.00 -19.69
N SER A 78 21.50 -14.53 -20.48
CA SER A 78 21.24 -15.50 -21.55
C SER A 78 21.15 -16.95 -21.05
N LYS A 79 21.02 -17.16 -19.73
CA LYS A 79 21.08 -18.49 -19.12
C LYS A 79 19.84 -19.30 -19.50
N LYS A 80 20.06 -20.59 -19.83
CA LYS A 80 18.99 -21.55 -20.14
C LYS A 80 18.11 -21.92 -18.93
N LYS A 81 18.56 -21.62 -17.70
CA LYS A 81 17.82 -21.90 -16.46
C LYS A 81 17.34 -20.59 -15.85
N PHE A 82 16.04 -20.50 -15.61
CA PHE A 82 15.43 -19.38 -14.90
C PHE A 82 15.86 -19.36 -13.44
N LEU A 83 15.98 -18.16 -12.87
CA LEU A 83 16.09 -17.98 -11.44
C LEU A 83 14.78 -18.43 -10.79
N GLU A 84 14.86 -19.42 -9.91
CA GLU A 84 13.74 -19.80 -9.05
C GLU A 84 13.80 -18.94 -7.79
N VAL A 85 12.74 -18.20 -7.52
CA VAL A 85 12.65 -17.39 -6.31
C VAL A 85 12.29 -18.32 -5.14
N PRO A 86 13.12 -18.37 -4.07
CA PRO A 86 12.86 -19.24 -2.93
C PRO A 86 11.51 -18.92 -2.31
N ARG A 87 10.64 -19.93 -2.17
CA ARG A 87 9.42 -19.78 -1.37
C ARG A 87 9.82 -19.74 0.09
N LEU A 88 9.44 -18.66 0.76
CA LEU A 88 9.61 -18.56 2.20
C LEU A 88 8.44 -19.31 2.86
N ASP A 89 8.60 -20.62 3.00
CA ASP A 89 7.62 -21.47 3.69
C ASP A 89 7.79 -21.30 5.20
N LYS A 90 7.19 -20.24 5.74
CA LYS A 90 7.05 -20.03 7.19
C LYS A 90 5.79 -20.72 7.69
N GLU A 91 5.89 -21.39 8.84
CA GLU A 91 4.75 -22.05 9.49
C GLU A 91 3.63 -21.06 9.81
N ASN A 92 3.97 -19.83 10.23
CA ASN A 92 3.01 -18.74 10.49
C ASN A 92 3.43 -17.44 9.79
N PRO A 93 3.05 -17.23 8.52
CA PRO A 93 3.41 -16.02 7.76
C PRO A 93 2.87 -14.71 8.40
N LEU A 94 1.74 -14.81 9.11
CA LEU A 94 1.05 -13.68 9.76
C LEU A 94 1.86 -13.11 10.94
N GLU A 95 2.59 -13.95 11.68
CA GLU A 95 3.26 -13.59 12.94
C GLU A 95 4.27 -12.45 12.76
N GLY A 96 4.95 -12.39 11.62
CA GLY A 96 5.90 -11.32 11.32
C GLY A 96 5.28 -9.94 11.09
N LEU A 97 3.97 -9.88 10.84
CA LEU A 97 3.22 -8.65 10.59
C LEU A 97 2.17 -8.36 11.69
N ASP A 98 1.95 -9.29 12.62
CA ASP A 98 1.00 -9.16 13.72
C ASP A 98 1.57 -8.40 14.94
N ASP A 99 2.39 -7.39 14.70
CA ASP A 99 2.90 -6.49 15.73
C ASP A 99 2.50 -5.05 15.41
N MET A 100 1.60 -4.49 16.23
CA MET A 100 1.12 -3.12 16.04
C MET A 100 2.24 -2.07 16.09
N SER A 101 3.37 -2.36 16.73
CA SER A 101 4.55 -1.50 16.76
C SER A 101 5.20 -1.29 15.39
N LEU A 102 5.07 -2.27 14.49
CA LEU A 102 5.58 -2.22 13.13
C LEU A 102 4.82 -1.20 12.27
N TRP A 103 3.51 -1.14 12.47
CA TRP A 103 2.58 -0.34 11.67
C TRP A 103 2.53 1.12 12.11
N ILE A 104 2.79 1.41 13.39
CA ILE A 104 2.78 2.76 13.94
C ILE A 104 4.22 3.29 14.02
N PRO A 105 4.54 4.48 13.46
CA PRO A 105 5.84 5.10 13.64
C PRO A 105 6.00 5.56 15.11
N GLN A 106 6.51 4.68 15.97
CA GLN A 106 6.69 4.90 17.41
C GLN A 106 7.85 5.89 17.71
N SER A 107 7.74 7.14 17.25
CA SER A 107 8.76 8.21 17.26
C SER A 107 9.90 8.11 16.24
N GLU A 108 9.91 7.07 15.40
CA GLU A 108 10.86 6.96 14.29
C GLU A 108 10.53 7.90 13.12
N ASN A 109 11.56 8.29 12.39
CA ASN A 109 11.39 9.00 11.12
C ASN A 109 10.63 8.11 10.12
N HIS A 110 9.71 8.71 9.37
CA HIS A 110 9.02 8.10 8.24
C HIS A 110 9.93 7.19 7.38
N ASP A 111 11.12 7.67 7.06
CA ASP A 111 12.07 6.97 6.19
C ASP A 111 12.51 5.61 6.75
N VAL A 112 12.72 5.53 8.07
CA VAL A 112 13.11 4.29 8.75
C VAL A 112 11.90 3.36 8.85
N TRP A 113 10.76 3.93 9.26
CA TRP A 113 9.52 3.19 9.44
C TRP A 113 9.06 2.51 8.15
N ILE A 114 8.97 3.23 7.04
CA ILE A 114 8.40 2.69 5.80
C ILE A 114 9.30 1.60 5.19
N LYS A 115 10.63 1.74 5.31
CA LYS A 115 11.59 0.72 4.90
C LYS A 115 11.48 -0.53 5.76
N ARG A 116 11.38 -0.37 7.08
CA ARG A 116 11.17 -1.50 7.99
C ARG A 116 9.86 -2.23 7.68
N LEU A 117 8.78 -1.48 7.47
CA LEU A 117 7.47 -2.04 7.14
C LEU A 117 7.52 -2.83 5.83
N THR A 118 8.03 -2.26 4.74
CA THR A 118 8.11 -2.97 3.45
C THR A 118 9.05 -4.17 3.48
N CYS A 119 10.18 -4.09 4.20
CA CYS A 119 11.05 -5.23 4.41
C CYS A 119 10.35 -6.34 5.22
N ALA A 120 9.57 -5.99 6.26
CA ALA A 120 8.80 -6.97 7.02
C ALA A 120 7.74 -7.68 6.16
N PHE A 121 7.08 -6.96 5.23
CA PHE A 121 6.20 -7.57 4.25
C PHE A 121 6.92 -8.63 3.40
N LEU A 122 8.11 -8.28 2.87
CA LEU A 122 8.91 -9.19 2.05
C LEU A 122 9.47 -10.38 2.85
N ASP A 123 9.73 -10.19 4.14
CA ASP A 123 10.23 -11.22 5.04
C ASP A 123 9.12 -12.08 5.67
N SER A 124 7.85 -11.70 5.52
CA SER A 124 6.71 -12.43 6.10
C SER A 124 6.43 -13.77 5.38
N GLY A 125 6.78 -13.88 4.10
CA GLY A 125 6.42 -15.02 3.25
C GLY A 125 4.97 -14.98 2.73
N GLY A 126 4.24 -13.90 3.04
CA GLY A 126 2.90 -13.63 2.51
C GLY A 126 2.92 -13.28 1.03
N THR A 127 3.88 -12.47 0.58
CA THR A 127 4.04 -12.08 -0.84
C THR A 127 4.31 -13.32 -1.70
N LYS A 128 3.55 -13.52 -2.77
CA LYS A 128 3.65 -14.64 -3.72
C LYS A 128 4.16 -14.21 -5.09
N SER A 129 4.00 -12.94 -5.47
CA SER A 129 4.55 -12.39 -6.70
C SER A 129 6.06 -12.64 -6.81
N GLU A 130 6.48 -13.24 -7.93
CA GLU A 130 7.87 -13.59 -8.19
C GLU A 130 8.72 -12.31 -8.25
N ILE A 131 8.15 -11.24 -8.80
CA ILE A 131 8.85 -9.96 -8.98
C ILE A 131 8.90 -9.18 -7.68
N LEU A 132 7.80 -9.09 -6.93
CA LEU A 132 7.76 -8.27 -5.72
C LEU A 132 8.72 -8.80 -4.63
N GLN A 133 8.86 -10.13 -4.51
CA GLN A 133 9.80 -10.76 -3.58
C GLN A 133 11.27 -10.33 -3.81
N LEU A 134 11.64 -9.95 -5.03
CA LEU A 134 13.00 -9.58 -5.40
C LEU A 134 13.33 -8.10 -5.13
N LEU A 135 12.39 -7.34 -4.56
CA LEU A 135 12.52 -5.89 -4.36
C LEU A 135 13.17 -5.48 -3.04
N LYS A 136 13.48 -6.45 -2.17
CA LYS A 136 14.10 -6.18 -0.85
C LYS A 136 15.34 -5.28 -0.90
N PRO A 137 16.32 -5.49 -1.82
CA PRO A 137 17.49 -4.62 -1.89
C PRO A 137 17.14 -3.14 -2.12
N MET A 138 16.08 -2.87 -2.88
CA MET A 138 15.60 -1.51 -3.13
C MET A 138 14.85 -0.93 -1.93
N CYS A 139 14.05 -1.75 -1.24
CA CYS A 139 13.35 -1.34 -0.03
C CYS A 139 14.30 -0.92 1.09
N GLU A 140 15.45 -1.58 1.23
CA GLU A 140 16.45 -1.23 2.26
C GLU A 140 17.08 0.17 2.04
N VAL A 141 17.18 0.61 0.78
CA VAL A 141 17.96 1.80 0.42
C VAL A 141 17.12 3.01 0.02
N LYS A 142 15.91 2.84 -0.53
CA LYS A 142 15.12 3.96 -1.10
C LYS A 142 13.71 4.09 -0.53
N THR A 143 13.46 5.21 0.14
CA THR A 143 12.19 5.53 0.83
C THR A 143 11.01 5.66 -0.14
N ASP A 144 11.15 6.50 -1.18
CA ASP A 144 10.06 6.76 -2.13
C ASP A 144 9.63 5.49 -2.88
N PHE A 145 10.57 4.57 -3.08
CA PHE A 145 10.28 3.26 -3.65
C PHE A 145 9.42 2.41 -2.70
N CYS A 146 9.73 2.42 -1.40
CA CYS A 146 8.92 1.73 -0.39
C CYS A 146 7.47 2.26 -0.36
N GLN A 147 7.29 3.58 -0.44
CA GLN A 147 5.95 4.18 -0.51
C GLN A 147 5.18 3.71 -1.75
N THR A 148 5.88 3.56 -2.88
CA THR A 148 5.29 3.14 -4.17
C THR A 148 4.91 1.66 -4.17
N VAL A 149 5.76 0.80 -3.58
CA VAL A 149 5.58 -0.66 -3.64
C VAL A 149 4.67 -1.21 -2.54
N LEU A 150 4.53 -0.51 -1.41
CA LEU A 150 3.71 -0.97 -0.29
C LEU A 150 2.27 -1.35 -0.69
N PRO A 151 1.53 -0.53 -1.48
CA PRO A 151 0.20 -0.91 -1.93
C PRO A 151 0.18 -2.20 -2.77
N TYR A 152 1.24 -2.47 -3.55
CA TYR A 152 1.35 -3.67 -4.38
C TYR A 152 1.64 -4.92 -3.53
N LEU A 153 2.47 -4.80 -2.50
CA LEU A 153 2.73 -5.90 -1.54
C LEU A 153 1.46 -6.31 -0.81
N ILE A 154 0.67 -5.33 -0.36
CA ILE A 154 -0.62 -5.56 0.30
C ILE A 154 -1.60 -6.22 -0.68
N HIS A 155 -1.67 -5.74 -1.92
CA HIS A 155 -2.56 -6.31 -2.94
C HIS A 155 -2.22 -7.76 -3.28
N ASP A 156 -0.94 -8.07 -3.45
CA ASP A 156 -0.48 -9.43 -3.75
C ASP A 156 -0.87 -10.42 -2.64
N ILE A 157 -0.72 -10.01 -1.38
CA ILE A 157 -1.15 -10.81 -0.23
C ILE A 157 -2.67 -11.01 -0.25
N LEU A 158 -3.45 -9.94 -0.43
CA LEU A 158 -4.92 -10.01 -0.42
C LEU A 158 -5.49 -10.79 -1.62
N LEU A 159 -4.82 -10.80 -2.77
CA LEU A 159 -5.26 -11.57 -3.94
C LEU A 159 -5.21 -13.08 -3.71
N GLN A 160 -4.33 -13.54 -2.81
CA GLN A 160 -4.11 -14.95 -2.50
C GLN A 160 -4.76 -15.35 -1.18
N ASP A 161 -5.53 -14.45 -0.55
CA ASP A 161 -6.13 -14.63 0.76
C ASP A 161 -7.43 -15.43 0.68
N THR A 162 -7.33 -16.75 0.74
CA THR A 162 -8.48 -17.66 0.61
C THR A 162 -9.33 -17.77 1.86
N ASP A 163 -8.74 -17.55 3.05
CA ASP A 163 -9.37 -17.73 4.35
C ASP A 163 -9.70 -16.41 5.08
N GLU A 164 -9.49 -15.28 4.39
CA GLU A 164 -9.66 -13.92 4.90
C GLU A 164 -8.77 -13.57 6.12
N SER A 165 -7.80 -14.42 6.45
CA SER A 165 -6.90 -14.21 7.59
C SER A 165 -6.02 -12.98 7.39
N TRP A 166 -5.49 -12.80 6.18
CA TRP A 166 -4.70 -11.63 5.84
C TRP A 166 -5.55 -10.38 5.80
N ARG A 167 -6.75 -10.44 5.22
CA ARG A 167 -7.69 -9.33 5.18
C ARG A 167 -8.03 -8.83 6.57
N ASN A 168 -8.29 -9.74 7.51
CA ASN A 168 -8.59 -9.39 8.90
C ASN A 168 -7.39 -8.73 9.59
N LEU A 169 -6.19 -9.31 9.47
CA LEU A 169 -4.96 -8.75 10.04
C LEU A 169 -4.67 -7.36 9.45
N LEU A 170 -4.63 -7.24 8.12
CA LEU A 170 -4.31 -6.00 7.43
C LEU A 170 -5.33 -4.91 7.73
N SER A 171 -6.62 -5.26 7.78
CA SER A 171 -7.69 -4.31 8.16
C SER A 171 -7.50 -3.83 9.59
N ALA A 172 -7.25 -4.73 10.55
CA ALA A 172 -7.04 -4.38 11.95
C ALA A 172 -5.83 -3.45 12.15
N HIS A 173 -4.69 -3.74 11.51
CA HIS A 173 -3.48 -2.95 11.68
C HIS A 173 -3.52 -1.61 10.93
N ILE A 174 -4.08 -1.57 9.70
CA ILE A 174 -4.27 -0.31 8.96
C ILE A 174 -5.29 0.58 9.70
N GLN A 175 -6.37 0.00 10.21
CA GLN A 175 -7.32 0.70 11.07
C GLN A 175 -6.63 1.23 12.33
N GLY A 176 -5.82 0.40 12.99
CA GLY A 176 -5.02 0.78 14.16
C GLY A 176 -4.10 1.99 13.89
N PHE A 177 -3.49 2.05 12.71
CA PHE A 177 -2.71 3.21 12.27
C PHE A 177 -3.56 4.49 12.20
N PHE A 178 -4.73 4.44 11.56
CA PHE A 178 -5.63 5.60 11.44
C PHE A 178 -6.20 6.02 12.79
N THR A 179 -6.54 5.08 13.66
CA THR A 179 -6.98 5.40 15.03
C THR A 179 -5.85 6.06 15.83
N ASN A 180 -4.62 5.59 15.69
CA ASN A 180 -3.47 6.16 16.39
C ASN A 180 -3.14 7.60 15.95
N CYS A 181 -3.48 7.97 14.72
CA CYS A 181 -3.32 9.34 14.22
C CYS A 181 -4.01 10.38 15.13
N PHE A 182 -5.06 10.02 15.87
CA PHE A 182 -5.83 10.94 16.70
C PHE A 182 -5.71 10.69 18.21
N ARG A 183 -5.06 9.60 18.66
CA ARG A 183 -5.06 9.22 20.08
C ARG A 183 -4.26 10.13 21.01
N HIS A 184 -3.25 10.88 20.54
CA HIS A 184 -2.47 11.78 21.42
C HIS A 184 -2.90 13.26 21.36
N SER A 185 -4.07 13.59 20.79
CA SER A 185 -4.61 14.96 20.83
C SER A 185 -5.55 15.19 22.03
N SER A 186 -5.28 14.57 23.19
CA SER A 186 -5.93 14.99 24.42
C SER A 186 -5.22 16.24 24.92
N PRO A 187 -5.90 17.38 25.11
CA PRO A 187 -5.26 18.56 25.70
C PRO A 187 -4.86 18.18 27.13
N THR A 188 -3.56 18.22 27.42
CA THR A 188 -3.05 18.24 28.79
C THR A 188 -3.81 19.31 29.57
N SER A 189 -4.63 18.86 30.53
CA SER A 189 -5.25 19.59 31.63
C SER A 189 -5.30 21.11 31.47
N ARG A 190 -6.39 21.65 30.90
CA ARG A 190 -6.65 23.09 30.97
C ARG A 190 -6.96 23.46 32.42
N SER A 191 -6.07 24.26 33.02
CA SER A 191 -6.31 25.02 34.24
C SER A 191 -7.60 25.84 34.12
N THR A 192 -8.37 25.89 35.20
CA THR A 192 -9.58 26.67 35.40
C THR A 192 -9.28 28.17 35.35
N THR A 193 -9.21 28.75 34.15
CA THR A 193 -9.23 30.21 33.97
C THR A 193 -9.96 30.54 32.67
N PRO A 194 -11.05 31.32 32.70
CA PRO A 194 -11.78 31.70 31.49
C PRO A 194 -10.98 32.79 30.78
N ALA A 195 -10.51 32.51 29.56
CA ALA A 195 -9.81 33.48 28.72
C ALA A 195 -10.58 33.71 27.41
N ASN A 196 -10.75 35.01 27.11
CA ASN A 196 -11.37 35.73 25.99
C ASN A 196 -11.76 34.97 24.69
N LEU A 197 -12.92 35.38 24.17
CA LEU A 197 -13.66 34.83 23.01
C LEU A 197 -13.12 35.19 21.60
N ASP A 198 -11.93 35.79 21.44
CA ASP A 198 -11.43 36.26 20.12
C ASP A 198 -10.25 35.47 19.56
N SER A 199 -10.00 34.27 20.08
CA SER A 199 -9.09 33.32 19.43
C SER A 199 -9.96 32.23 18.83
N GLU A 200 -10.20 32.28 17.52
CA GLU A 200 -10.65 31.13 16.75
C GLU A 200 -9.88 29.91 17.28
N PRO A 201 -10.55 28.91 17.86
CA PRO A 201 -9.81 27.76 18.28
C PRO A 201 -9.40 27.09 16.97
N GLU A 202 -8.14 27.26 16.59
CA GLU A 202 -7.44 26.31 15.74
C GLU A 202 -7.43 24.97 16.50
N HIS A 203 -8.60 24.34 16.61
CA HIS A 203 -8.79 22.92 16.85
C HIS A 203 -8.31 22.17 15.59
N LEU A 204 -7.09 22.48 15.16
CA LEU A 204 -6.36 21.68 14.22
C LEU A 204 -6.05 20.40 14.95
N PHE A 205 -6.81 19.35 14.63
CA PHE A 205 -6.51 17.97 14.97
C PHE A 205 -5.03 17.71 14.69
N ARG A 206 -4.17 17.87 15.73
CA ARG A 206 -2.73 17.70 15.59
C ARG A 206 -2.47 16.21 15.57
N CYS A 207 -2.52 15.65 14.37
CA CYS A 207 -2.16 14.27 14.13
C CYS A 207 -0.70 14.05 14.55
N CYS A 208 -0.50 13.03 15.38
CA CYS A 208 0.75 12.79 16.10
C CYS A 208 1.79 12.08 15.22
N VAL A 209 1.31 11.43 14.16
CA VAL A 209 2.10 10.73 13.15
C VAL A 209 2.60 11.71 12.11
N ASP A 210 3.78 11.48 11.53
CA ASP A 210 4.31 12.32 10.45
C ASP A 210 3.36 12.39 9.23
N LYS A 211 3.30 13.55 8.58
CA LYS A 211 2.41 13.77 7.42
C LYS A 211 2.79 12.91 6.22
N LYS A 212 4.06 12.54 6.04
CA LYS A 212 4.44 11.61 4.96
C LYS A 212 3.88 10.23 5.24
N SER A 213 4.00 9.75 6.48
CA SER A 213 3.43 8.44 6.87
C SER A 213 1.92 8.38 6.68
N GLN A 214 1.21 9.45 7.07
CA GLN A 214 -0.24 9.56 6.82
C GLN A 214 -0.56 9.47 5.33
N ARG A 215 0.15 10.22 4.48
CA ARG A 215 -0.04 10.21 3.03
C ARG A 215 0.28 8.86 2.41
N THR A 216 1.31 8.16 2.89
CA THR A 216 1.65 6.81 2.44
C THR A 216 0.52 5.82 2.74
N MET A 217 -0.03 5.84 3.95
CA MET A 217 -1.14 4.94 4.29
C MET A 217 -2.43 5.31 3.55
N LEU A 218 -2.71 6.60 3.34
CA LEU A 218 -3.82 7.05 2.49
C LEU A 218 -3.65 6.55 1.04
N ALA A 219 -2.42 6.58 0.50
CA ALA A 219 -2.13 6.06 -0.83
C ALA A 219 -2.38 4.55 -0.95
N VAL A 220 -2.14 3.78 0.12
CA VAL A 220 -2.53 2.35 0.19
C VAL A 220 -4.04 2.20 0.07
N VAL A 221 -4.82 2.93 0.86
CA VAL A 221 -6.29 2.88 0.83
C VAL A 221 -6.83 3.31 -0.55
N ASP A 222 -6.30 4.41 -1.10
CA ASP A 222 -6.66 4.91 -2.42
C ASP A 222 -6.32 3.92 -3.54
N TYR A 223 -5.20 3.21 -3.45
CA TYR A 223 -4.83 2.20 -4.43
C TYR A 223 -5.78 1.00 -4.37
N MET A 224 -6.05 0.48 -3.16
CA MET A 224 -6.97 -0.64 -2.92
C MET A 224 -8.36 -0.39 -3.47
N ARG A 225 -8.91 0.80 -3.23
CA ARG A 225 -10.24 1.16 -3.73
C ARG A 225 -10.36 1.25 -5.25
N ARG A 226 -9.24 1.43 -5.97
CA ARG A 226 -9.21 1.43 -7.43
C ARG A 226 -9.06 0.02 -8.01
N GLN A 227 -8.72 -0.98 -7.19
CA GLN A 227 -8.61 -2.36 -7.62
C GLN A 227 -9.97 -3.03 -7.56
N LYS A 228 -10.30 -3.81 -8.59
CA LYS A 228 -11.49 -4.64 -8.59
C LYS A 228 -11.22 -5.94 -7.84
N ARG A 229 -11.93 -6.18 -6.73
CA ARG A 229 -11.88 -7.46 -6.03
C ARG A 229 -12.52 -8.56 -6.89
N PRO A 230 -11.96 -9.78 -6.97
CA PRO A 230 -12.58 -10.92 -7.63
C PRO A 230 -13.81 -11.49 -6.88
N SER A 231 -14.58 -10.66 -6.17
CA SER A 231 -15.75 -11.09 -5.41
C SER A 231 -16.99 -11.25 -6.29
N LEU A 232 -17.95 -12.07 -5.82
CA LEU A 232 -19.27 -12.23 -6.43
C LEU A 232 -20.26 -11.08 -6.10
N GLY A 233 -19.77 -10.01 -5.47
CA GLY A 233 -20.57 -8.89 -5.01
C GLY A 233 -20.91 -7.86 -6.08
N THR A 234 -21.42 -6.71 -5.66
CA THR A 234 -21.64 -5.57 -6.56
C THR A 234 -20.32 -4.85 -6.85
N VAL A 235 -20.30 -4.01 -7.89
CA VAL A 235 -19.14 -3.13 -8.19
C VAL A 235 -18.76 -2.25 -7.00
N PHE A 236 -19.73 -1.95 -6.12
CA PHE A 236 -19.49 -1.23 -4.87
C PHE A 236 -18.76 -2.08 -3.84
N ASP A 237 -19.16 -3.34 -3.66
CA ASP A 237 -18.52 -4.29 -2.73
C ASP A 237 -17.09 -4.63 -3.18
N ASP A 238 -16.87 -4.69 -4.49
CA ASP A 238 -15.57 -4.95 -5.10
C ASP A 238 -14.51 -3.88 -4.76
N ALA A 239 -14.92 -2.70 -4.29
CA ALA A 239 -14.03 -1.61 -3.90
C ALA A 239 -13.56 -1.70 -2.43
N PHE A 240 -14.15 -2.60 -1.61
CA PHE A 240 -13.84 -2.75 -0.19
C PHE A 240 -12.94 -3.97 0.08
N TRP A 241 -11.67 -3.84 -0.31
CA TRP A 241 -10.63 -4.81 0.04
C TRP A 241 -10.35 -4.90 1.54
N LEU A 242 -10.47 -3.78 2.25
CA LEU A 242 -10.16 -3.64 3.67
C LEU A 242 -11.38 -3.15 4.45
N GLU A 243 -11.50 -3.59 5.71
CA GLU A 243 -12.53 -3.14 6.64
C GLU A 243 -12.02 -1.99 7.49
N LEU A 244 -12.35 -0.77 7.07
CA LEU A 244 -11.88 0.46 7.71
C LEU A 244 -13.04 1.34 8.16
N ASN A 245 -12.83 2.05 9.26
CA ASN A 245 -13.67 3.17 9.67
C ASN A 245 -13.36 4.40 8.82
N TYR A 246 -14.09 4.56 7.72
CA TYR A 246 -13.87 5.65 6.76
C TYR A 246 -14.02 7.06 7.34
N LEU A 247 -14.68 7.23 8.50
CA LEU A 247 -14.69 8.51 9.21
C LEU A 247 -13.29 8.90 9.69
N GLU A 248 -12.53 7.95 10.24
CA GLU A 248 -11.16 8.20 10.70
C GLU A 248 -10.22 8.43 9.51
N VAL A 249 -10.38 7.64 8.44
CA VAL A 249 -9.62 7.84 7.20
C VAL A 249 -9.91 9.23 6.59
N ALA A 250 -11.16 9.67 6.57
CA ALA A 250 -11.56 10.99 6.09
C ALA A 250 -10.91 12.13 6.90
N LYS A 251 -10.89 12.00 8.23
CA LYS A 251 -10.21 12.97 9.11
C LYS A 251 -8.71 13.04 8.82
N VAL A 252 -8.04 11.91 8.55
CA VAL A 252 -6.61 11.90 8.24
C VAL A 252 -6.36 12.55 6.88
N ALA A 253 -7.19 12.24 5.88
CA ALA A 253 -7.15 12.88 4.55
C ALA A 253 -7.34 14.40 4.65
N GLN A 254 -8.32 14.87 5.44
CA GLN A 254 -8.55 16.28 5.69
C GLN A 254 -7.31 16.93 6.32
N SER A 255 -6.73 16.29 7.33
CA SER A 255 -5.53 16.79 8.00
C SER A 255 -4.32 16.86 7.05
N CYS A 256 -4.29 16.08 5.97
CA CYS A 256 -3.25 16.09 4.95
C CYS A 256 -3.51 17.09 3.80
N ALA A 257 -4.57 17.89 3.90
CA ALA A 257 -5.09 18.79 2.87
C ALA A 257 -5.58 18.06 1.59
N ALA A 258 -5.92 16.78 1.68
CA ALA A 258 -6.54 16.01 0.60
C ALA A 258 -8.07 16.15 0.66
N HIS A 259 -8.58 17.36 0.42
CA HIS A 259 -9.99 17.71 0.68
C HIS A 259 -10.99 16.86 -0.11
N PHE A 260 -10.73 16.60 -1.40
CA PHE A 260 -11.61 15.75 -2.21
C PHE A 260 -11.61 14.29 -1.73
N THR A 261 -10.44 13.75 -1.36
CA THR A 261 -10.34 12.41 -0.78
C THR A 261 -11.07 12.33 0.56
N ALA A 262 -10.96 13.38 1.39
CA ALA A 262 -11.67 13.46 2.66
C ALA A 262 -13.20 13.47 2.46
N LEU A 263 -13.70 14.25 1.49
CA LEU A 263 -15.12 14.28 1.13
C LEU A 263 -15.60 12.91 0.66
N LEU A 264 -14.89 12.28 -0.28
CA LEU A 264 -15.19 10.94 -0.77
C LEU A 264 -15.30 9.92 0.36
N TYR A 265 -14.37 9.94 1.31
CA TYR A 265 -14.39 9.01 2.45
C TYR A 265 -15.49 9.33 3.46
N ALA A 266 -15.84 10.60 3.65
CA ALA A 266 -16.96 11.01 4.49
C ALA A 266 -18.31 10.57 3.89
N GLU A 267 -18.49 10.71 2.58
CA GLU A 267 -19.67 10.23 1.85
C GLU A 267 -19.84 8.71 2.04
N ILE A 268 -18.75 7.97 1.90
CA ILE A 268 -18.80 6.50 2.05
C ILE A 268 -19.11 6.06 3.46
N TYR A 269 -18.61 6.79 4.45
CA TYR A 269 -19.01 6.57 5.83
C TYR A 269 -20.51 6.85 6.04
N ALA A 270 -21.02 7.95 5.48
CA ALA A 270 -22.43 8.30 5.58
C ALA A 270 -23.34 7.28 4.90
N ASP A 271 -22.99 6.81 3.71
CA ASP A 271 -23.72 5.78 2.98
C ASP A 271 -23.76 4.47 3.74
N LYS A 272 -22.61 3.98 4.22
CA LYS A 272 -22.55 2.76 5.04
C LYS A 272 -23.42 2.85 6.28
N LYS A 273 -23.33 3.97 7.00
CA LYS A 273 -24.15 4.20 8.20
C LYS A 273 -25.65 4.23 7.88
N SER A 274 -26.02 4.85 6.76
CA SER A 274 -27.42 4.89 6.31
C SER A 274 -27.96 3.49 6.00
N MET A 275 -27.14 2.64 5.35
CA MET A 275 -27.51 1.24 5.08
C MET A 275 -27.67 0.45 6.38
N GLU A 276 -26.72 0.56 7.32
CA GLU A 276 -26.78 -0.08 8.64
C GLU A 276 -28.03 0.35 9.45
N ASP A 277 -28.34 1.66 9.44
CA ASP A 277 -29.52 2.19 10.13
C ASP A 277 -30.84 1.72 9.46
N GLN A 278 -30.83 1.49 8.14
CA GLN A 278 -31.98 0.94 7.41
C GLN A 278 -32.18 -0.54 7.71
N ASP A 279 -31.12 -1.34 7.70
CA ASP A 279 -31.15 -2.77 8.03
C ASP A 279 -31.64 -3.01 9.45
N ARG A 280 -31.17 -2.20 10.41
CA ARG A 280 -31.64 -2.27 11.80
C ARG A 280 -33.13 -1.95 11.92
N ARG A 281 -33.66 -1.02 11.11
CA ARG A 281 -35.09 -0.70 11.09
C ARG A 281 -35.90 -1.85 10.50
N SER A 282 -35.48 -2.47 9.41
CA SER A 282 -36.20 -3.62 8.82
C SER A 282 -36.26 -4.82 9.77
N LEU A 283 -35.17 -5.12 10.49
CA LEU A 283 -35.15 -6.20 11.47
C LEU A 283 -36.15 -5.98 12.62
N THR A 284 -36.27 -4.74 13.10
CA THR A 284 -37.28 -4.39 14.12
C THR A 284 -38.73 -4.45 13.62
N PHE A 285 -38.97 -4.43 12.30
CA PHE A 285 -40.31 -4.61 11.73
C PHE A 285 -40.65 -6.09 11.44
N GLU A 286 -39.68 -6.98 11.29
CA GLU A 286 -39.91 -8.43 11.11
C GLU A 286 -40.10 -9.17 12.46
N GLU A 287 -39.61 -8.62 13.57
CA GLU A 287 -39.80 -9.16 14.92
C GLU A 287 -41.12 -8.73 15.61
N ALA A 288 -41.95 -7.91 14.95
CA ALA A 288 -43.21 -7.36 15.47
C ALA A 288 -44.44 -7.95 14.76
#